data_AF-A0A5C9CCB3-F1
#
_entry.id   AF-A0A5C9CCB3-F1
#
_cell.length_a   1.000
_cell.length_b   1.000
_cell.length_c   1.000
_cell.angle_alpha   90.00
_cell.angle_beta   90.00
_cell.angle_gamma   90.00
#
_symmetry.space_group_name_H-M   'P 1'
#
loop_
_entity.id
_entity.type
_entity.pdbx_description
1 polymer ?
#
loop_
_entity_poly.entity_id
_entity_poly.type
_entity_poly.pdbx_seq_one_letter_code
_entity_poly.pdbx_strand_id
1 'polypeptide(L)'
;MVRFSGMNEKADKAGFIAVYPSGTGRLDKVLTFNGGNCCGYAERQKVDDVAFTRALLDDVAKTLPIDAKRVFATGMSNGGIISYRLASELSDRIAAIAPVGGPMGTHFHGTDDKNAPFKGGRGEDSLTQTEFYSIEHSINAWVKANGCDSKPTEAELPDKADDGTRVTRKVWANGRDGSEVVLIEIRGGGHTWPGHPSTRRFLGTTTRDIDANDLMWEFFQRHPMK
;
A
#
# COMPACT_ATOMS: atom_id res chain seq x y z
N MET A 1 -2.84 10.26 -7.62
CA MET A 1 -2.19 10.02 -6.31
C MET A 1 -1.89 11.31 -5.57
N VAL A 2 -1.13 12.27 -6.12
CA VAL A 2 -0.77 13.55 -5.47
C VAL A 2 -1.91 14.19 -4.65
N ARG A 3 -3.07 14.46 -5.27
CA ARG A 3 -4.24 15.05 -4.57
C ARG A 3 -5.07 14.06 -3.74
N PHE A 4 -4.91 12.77 -3.99
CA PHE A 4 -5.74 11.72 -3.40
C PHE A 4 -5.22 11.29 -2.02
N SER A 5 -3.90 11.25 -1.84
CA SER A 5 -3.27 10.80 -0.60
C SER A 5 -2.77 11.93 0.30
N GLY A 6 -2.59 13.15 -0.22
CA GLY A 6 -1.94 14.24 0.53
C GLY A 6 -0.44 14.03 0.77
N MET A 7 0.18 13.07 0.09
CA MET A 7 1.57 12.66 0.33
C MET A 7 2.60 13.79 0.07
N ASN A 8 2.31 14.78 -0.80
CA ASN A 8 3.19 15.94 -0.97
C ASN A 8 3.32 16.75 0.32
N GLU A 9 2.21 17.02 1.02
CA GLU A 9 2.26 17.78 2.27
C GLU A 9 3.06 17.03 3.34
N LYS A 10 2.95 15.70 3.37
CA LYS A 10 3.76 14.87 4.26
C LYS A 10 5.24 14.92 3.86
N ALA A 11 5.53 14.79 2.57
CA ALA A 11 6.89 14.85 2.01
C ALA A 11 7.59 16.17 2.38
N ASP A 12 6.91 17.30 2.20
CA ASP A 12 7.42 18.62 2.52
C ASP A 12 7.70 18.78 4.02
N LYS A 13 6.78 18.30 4.88
CA LYS A 13 6.94 18.35 6.35
C LYS A 13 8.06 17.44 6.87
N ALA A 14 8.19 16.25 6.28
CA ALA A 14 9.10 15.20 6.75
C ALA A 14 10.47 15.22 6.05
N GLY A 15 10.62 15.98 4.96
CA GLY A 15 11.87 16.12 4.22
C GLY A 15 12.24 14.91 3.36
N PHE A 16 11.27 14.19 2.78
CA PHE A 16 11.53 13.11 1.83
C PHE A 16 11.08 13.46 0.41
N ILE A 17 11.63 12.75 -0.58
CA ILE A 17 11.28 12.93 -1.99
C ILE A 17 10.13 11.97 -2.34
N ALA A 18 9.00 12.52 -2.82
CA ALA A 18 7.88 11.74 -3.32
C ALA A 18 7.94 11.63 -4.85
N VAL A 19 8.08 10.41 -5.38
CA VAL A 19 8.08 10.13 -6.83
C VAL A 19 6.77 9.45 -7.21
N TYR A 20 6.09 9.96 -8.23
CA TYR A 20 4.80 9.46 -8.70
C TYR A 20 4.89 8.96 -10.15
N PRO A 21 5.35 7.72 -10.38
CA PRO A 21 5.31 7.16 -11.72
C PRO A 21 3.88 7.04 -12.22
N SER A 22 3.69 7.20 -13.53
CA SER A 22 2.43 6.90 -14.19
C SER A 22 2.43 5.44 -14.66
N GLY A 23 1.29 4.76 -14.51
CA GLY A 23 1.12 3.42 -15.07
C GLY A 23 0.96 3.43 -16.59
N THR A 24 0.62 2.27 -17.16
CA THR A 24 0.44 2.09 -18.60
C THR A 24 -1.04 1.82 -18.95
N GLY A 25 -1.51 2.39 -20.07
CA GLY A 25 -2.87 2.21 -20.57
C GLY A 25 -3.03 2.68 -22.03
N ARG A 26 -4.12 2.28 -22.68
CA ARG A 26 -4.45 2.70 -24.07
C ARG A 26 -4.96 4.13 -24.19
N LEU A 27 -5.48 4.69 -23.09
CA LEU A 27 -6.04 6.03 -23.00
C LEU A 27 -5.39 6.74 -21.81
N ASP A 28 -5.17 8.04 -21.92
CA ASP A 28 -4.51 8.87 -20.89
C ASP A 28 -5.21 8.90 -19.53
N LYS A 29 -6.41 8.31 -19.42
CA LYS A 29 -7.29 8.43 -18.25
C LYS A 29 -7.31 7.21 -17.33
N VAL A 30 -6.96 6.02 -17.82
CA VAL A 30 -6.96 4.79 -17.01
C VAL A 30 -5.65 4.05 -17.21
N LEU A 31 -4.69 4.41 -16.36
CA LEU A 31 -3.36 3.83 -16.32
C LEU A 31 -3.30 2.80 -15.20
N THR A 32 -2.68 1.67 -15.48
CA THR A 32 -2.55 0.53 -14.56
C THR A 32 -1.10 0.08 -14.48
N PHE A 33 -0.73 -0.54 -13.38
CA PHE A 33 0.52 -1.26 -13.18
C PHE A 33 0.29 -2.77 -13.25
N ASN A 34 1.28 -3.49 -13.72
CA ASN A 34 1.35 -4.93 -13.71
C ASN A 34 1.88 -5.42 -12.36
N GLY A 35 0.98 -5.63 -11.41
CA GLY A 35 1.22 -6.30 -10.13
C GLY A 35 1.29 -7.82 -10.20
N GLY A 36 1.35 -8.44 -11.39
CA GLY A 36 1.53 -9.88 -11.60
C GLY A 36 0.23 -10.63 -11.87
N ASN A 37 -0.77 -10.49 -10.98
CA ASN A 37 -2.12 -11.04 -11.16
C ASN A 37 -3.19 -9.96 -11.40
N CYS A 38 -2.78 -8.69 -11.32
CA CYS A 38 -3.64 -7.53 -11.41
C CYS A 38 -2.77 -6.32 -11.81
N CYS A 39 -3.21 -5.34 -12.58
CA CYS A 39 -4.58 -5.13 -13.02
C CYS A 39 -4.62 -4.59 -14.43
N GLY A 40 -5.71 -4.87 -15.14
CA GLY A 40 -6.08 -4.10 -16.32
C GLY A 40 -5.10 -4.24 -17.48
N TYR A 41 -4.77 -3.12 -18.12
CA TYR A 41 -4.02 -3.14 -19.38
C TYR A 41 -2.58 -3.59 -19.19
N ALA A 42 -1.91 -3.08 -18.17
CA ALA A 42 -0.49 -3.37 -17.93
C ALA A 42 -0.26 -4.86 -17.65
N GLU A 43 -1.12 -5.48 -16.84
CA GLU A 43 -1.09 -6.92 -16.61
C GLU A 43 -1.34 -7.72 -17.91
N ARG A 44 -2.43 -7.43 -18.64
CA ARG A 44 -2.77 -8.14 -19.88
C ARG A 44 -1.72 -8.02 -20.98
N GLN A 45 -1.00 -6.90 -21.02
CA GLN A 45 0.09 -6.67 -21.97
C GLN A 45 1.46 -7.06 -21.43
N LYS A 46 1.53 -7.60 -20.20
CA LYS A 46 2.78 -8.00 -19.54
C LYS A 46 3.80 -6.85 -19.50
N VAL A 47 3.33 -5.64 -19.20
CA VAL A 47 4.19 -4.47 -19.02
C VAL A 47 5.17 -4.75 -17.89
N ASP A 48 6.44 -4.41 -18.10
CA ASP A 48 7.50 -4.62 -17.11
C ASP A 48 7.66 -3.37 -16.22
N ASP A 49 6.69 -3.18 -15.33
CA ASP A 49 6.69 -2.07 -14.37
C ASP A 49 7.81 -2.20 -13.32
N VAL A 50 8.36 -3.41 -13.13
CA VAL A 50 9.49 -3.69 -12.23
C VAL A 50 10.78 -3.14 -12.83
N ALA A 51 11.08 -3.48 -14.10
CA ALA A 51 12.23 -2.94 -14.81
C ALA A 51 12.14 -1.42 -14.97
N PHE A 52 10.95 -0.89 -15.29
CA PHE A 52 10.72 0.54 -15.32
C PHE A 52 11.02 1.21 -13.97
N THR A 53 10.52 0.64 -12.86
CA THR A 53 10.76 1.21 -11.53
C THR A 53 12.24 1.17 -11.16
N ARG A 54 12.97 0.09 -11.49
CA ARG A 54 14.43 0.03 -11.30
C ARG A 54 15.14 1.15 -12.07
N ALA A 55 14.82 1.32 -13.34
CA ALA A 55 15.40 2.37 -14.18
C ALA A 55 15.06 3.79 -13.66
N LEU A 56 13.84 3.99 -13.18
CA LEU A 56 13.41 5.25 -12.56
C LEU A 56 14.23 5.56 -11.30
N LEU A 57 14.44 4.58 -10.42
CA LEU A 57 15.26 4.77 -9.22
C LEU A 57 16.71 5.13 -9.58
N ASP A 58 17.26 4.51 -10.62
CA ASP A 58 18.60 4.81 -11.12
C ASP A 58 18.69 6.23 -11.71
N ASP A 59 17.64 6.69 -12.39
CA ASP A 59 17.60 8.05 -12.96
C ASP A 59 17.46 9.13 -11.89
N VAL A 60 16.56 8.90 -10.92
CA VAL A 60 16.36 9.82 -9.78
C VAL A 60 17.64 9.93 -8.93
N ALA A 61 18.35 8.82 -8.70
CA ALA A 61 19.59 8.82 -7.93
C ALA A 61 20.75 9.56 -8.61
N LYS A 62 20.69 9.82 -9.93
CA LYS A 62 21.68 10.65 -10.64
C LYS A 62 21.46 12.15 -10.42
N THR A 63 20.23 12.55 -10.12
CA THR A 63 19.81 13.96 -10.12
C THR A 63 19.54 14.50 -8.72
N LEU A 64 19.17 13.63 -7.78
CA LEU A 64 18.83 13.98 -6.41
C LEU A 64 19.70 13.21 -5.41
N PRO A 65 19.98 13.77 -4.22
CA PRO A 65 20.73 13.09 -3.17
C PRO A 65 19.82 12.04 -2.48
N ILE A 66 19.75 10.84 -3.07
CA ILE A 66 18.94 9.74 -2.55
C ILE A 66 19.75 8.90 -1.56
N ASP A 67 19.18 8.67 -0.38
CA ASP A 67 19.66 7.62 0.51
C ASP A 67 19.15 6.25 0.01
N ALA A 68 20.05 5.47 -0.59
CA ALA A 68 19.72 4.16 -1.16
C ALA A 68 19.21 3.15 -0.12
N LYS A 69 19.46 3.36 1.18
CA LYS A 69 18.92 2.50 2.25
C LYS A 69 17.49 2.88 2.66
N ARG A 70 16.96 4.00 2.17
CA ARG A 70 15.65 4.56 2.56
C ARG A 70 14.76 4.82 1.35
N VAL A 71 14.62 3.80 0.51
CA VAL A 71 13.69 3.80 -0.62
C VAL A 71 12.50 2.91 -0.27
N PHE A 72 11.30 3.47 -0.35
CA PHE A 72 10.05 2.82 0.08
C PHE A 72 9.02 2.86 -1.04
N ALA A 73 8.04 1.94 -1.01
CA ALA A 73 6.92 1.95 -1.96
C ALA A 73 5.56 1.89 -1.26
N THR A 74 4.61 2.65 -1.79
CA THR A 74 3.21 2.64 -1.35
C THR A 74 2.30 3.04 -2.51
N GLY A 75 1.03 2.65 -2.42
CA GLY A 75 0.00 3.07 -3.34
C GLY A 75 -1.36 2.54 -2.93
N MET A 76 -2.38 3.06 -3.60
CA MET A 76 -3.77 2.64 -3.42
C MET A 76 -4.13 1.54 -4.42
N SER A 77 -4.84 0.49 -4.00
CA SER A 77 -5.43 -0.52 -4.89
C SER A 77 -4.37 -1.19 -5.77
N ASN A 78 -4.45 -1.05 -7.10
CA ASN A 78 -3.41 -1.51 -8.03
C ASN A 78 -2.01 -0.95 -7.70
N GLY A 79 -1.91 0.28 -7.19
CA GLY A 79 -0.66 0.87 -6.67
C GLY A 79 -0.15 0.17 -5.40
N GLY A 80 -1.07 -0.33 -4.58
CA GLY A 80 -0.72 -1.16 -3.43
C GLY A 80 -0.23 -2.56 -3.86
N ILE A 81 -0.89 -3.16 -4.84
CA ILE A 81 -0.52 -4.48 -5.40
C ILE A 81 0.89 -4.42 -6.03
N ILE A 82 1.17 -3.43 -6.88
CA ILE A 82 2.51 -3.28 -7.47
C ILE A 82 3.57 -3.06 -6.38
N SER A 83 3.25 -2.39 -5.28
CA SER A 83 4.21 -2.21 -4.17
C SER A 83 4.66 -3.54 -3.57
N TYR A 84 3.78 -4.55 -3.44
CA TYR A 84 4.19 -5.90 -3.04
C TYR A 84 5.12 -6.56 -4.04
N ARG A 85 4.79 -6.44 -5.33
CA ARG A 85 5.63 -6.98 -6.39
C ARG A 85 7.02 -6.34 -6.38
N LEU A 86 7.10 -5.03 -6.18
CA LEU A 86 8.37 -4.31 -6.05
C LEU A 86 9.14 -4.76 -4.82
N ALA A 87 8.49 -4.98 -3.67
CA ALA A 87 9.17 -5.52 -2.49
C ALA A 87 9.73 -6.93 -2.73
N SER A 88 9.07 -7.75 -3.55
CA SER A 88 9.53 -9.10 -3.87
C SER A 88 10.64 -9.12 -4.93
N GLU A 89 10.52 -8.33 -6.00
CA GLU A 89 11.40 -8.39 -7.18
C GLU A 89 12.50 -7.31 -7.19
N LEU A 90 12.36 -6.27 -6.35
CA LEU A 90 13.36 -5.22 -6.11
C LEU A 90 13.74 -5.16 -4.62
N SER A 91 13.82 -6.30 -3.93
CA SER A 91 14.19 -6.36 -2.50
C SER A 91 15.60 -5.80 -2.21
N ASP A 92 16.47 -5.73 -3.23
CA ASP A 92 17.78 -5.06 -3.19
C ASP A 92 17.69 -3.53 -3.26
N ARG A 93 16.51 -2.97 -3.55
CA ARG A 93 16.28 -1.52 -3.71
C ARG A 93 15.17 -0.97 -2.84
N ILE A 94 14.16 -1.76 -2.48
CA ILE A 94 13.00 -1.34 -1.69
C ILE A 94 13.17 -1.84 -0.26
N ALA A 95 13.36 -0.91 0.68
CA ALA A 95 13.58 -1.21 2.10
C ALA A 95 12.30 -1.66 2.81
N ALA A 96 11.17 -1.01 2.51
CA ALA A 96 9.88 -1.33 3.10
C ALA A 96 8.72 -0.83 2.23
N ILE A 97 7.52 -1.38 2.47
CA ILE A 97 6.30 -0.99 1.77
C ILE A 97 5.13 -0.77 2.73
N ALA A 98 4.20 0.10 2.34
CA ALA A 98 2.94 0.28 3.07
C ALA A 98 1.74 0.49 2.13
N PRO A 99 1.28 -0.55 1.42
CA PRO A 99 0.09 -0.51 0.56
C PRO A 99 -1.21 -0.07 1.26
N VAL A 100 -2.17 0.45 0.49
CA VAL A 100 -3.53 0.80 0.93
C VAL A 100 -4.54 0.17 -0.01
N GLY A 101 -5.52 -0.57 0.50
CA GLY A 101 -6.63 -1.11 -0.30
C GLY A 101 -6.20 -2.03 -1.46
N GLY A 102 -4.96 -2.52 -1.46
CA GLY A 102 -4.43 -3.43 -2.47
C GLY A 102 -4.02 -4.72 -1.76
N PRO A 103 -4.80 -5.81 -1.85
CA PRO A 103 -4.59 -6.99 -1.02
C PRO A 103 -3.36 -7.76 -1.48
N MET A 104 -2.28 -7.78 -0.68
CA MET A 104 -1.15 -8.72 -0.81
C MET A 104 -0.10 -8.66 0.34
N GLY A 105 -0.37 -8.32 1.63
CA GLY A 105 0.67 -8.31 2.72
C GLY A 105 0.47 -7.23 3.81
N THR A 106 1.49 -6.57 4.38
CA THR A 106 1.36 -5.38 5.30
C THR A 106 0.56 -4.25 4.64
N HIS A 107 -0.58 -3.78 5.16
CA HIS A 107 -1.35 -2.68 4.54
C HIS A 107 -2.43 -2.06 5.43
N PHE A 108 -3.05 -1.01 4.92
CA PHE A 108 -4.32 -0.46 5.39
C PHE A 108 -5.47 -1.04 4.57
N HIS A 109 -6.51 -1.59 5.22
CA HIS A 109 -7.67 -2.13 4.50
C HIS A 109 -8.99 -1.83 5.22
N GLY A 110 -9.98 -1.40 4.45
CA GLY A 110 -11.36 -1.25 4.92
C GLY A 110 -12.11 -2.58 4.92
N THR A 111 -12.86 -2.89 5.98
CA THR A 111 -13.66 -4.12 6.01
C THR A 111 -14.82 -4.11 5.02
N ASP A 112 -15.25 -2.90 4.62
CA ASP A 112 -16.41 -2.66 3.76
C ASP A 112 -15.97 -2.28 2.33
N ASP A 113 -14.72 -2.56 1.98
CA ASP A 113 -14.16 -2.35 0.64
C ASP A 113 -14.85 -3.26 -0.39
N LYS A 114 -15.67 -2.65 -1.25
CA LYS A 114 -16.38 -3.34 -2.33
C LYS A 114 -15.58 -3.49 -3.62
N ASN A 115 -14.41 -2.88 -3.73
CA ASN A 115 -13.52 -3.00 -4.88
C ASN A 115 -12.58 -4.19 -4.72
N ALA A 116 -11.97 -4.31 -3.54
CA ALA A 116 -11.09 -5.39 -3.13
C ALA A 116 -11.57 -5.97 -1.78
N PRO A 117 -12.50 -6.94 -1.78
CA PRO A 117 -13.15 -7.42 -0.55
C PRO A 117 -12.18 -7.93 0.50
N PHE A 118 -12.41 -7.56 1.77
CA PHE A 118 -11.54 -7.95 2.89
C PHE A 118 -11.41 -9.49 3.02
N LYS A 119 -12.50 -10.21 2.77
CA LYS A 119 -12.56 -11.68 2.81
C LYS A 119 -12.10 -12.36 1.51
N GLY A 120 -11.62 -11.60 0.54
CA GLY A 120 -11.25 -12.10 -0.79
C GLY A 120 -12.45 -12.28 -1.71
N GLY A 121 -12.19 -12.80 -2.90
CA GLY A 121 -13.15 -12.92 -3.98
C GLY A 121 -13.17 -11.71 -4.91
N ARG A 122 -14.19 -11.64 -5.76
CA ARG A 122 -14.38 -10.57 -6.73
C ARG A 122 -15.23 -9.45 -6.15
N GLY A 123 -14.71 -8.23 -6.11
CA GLY A 123 -15.45 -7.06 -5.65
C GLY A 123 -16.62 -6.71 -6.56
N GLU A 124 -17.76 -6.36 -5.96
CA GLU A 124 -18.97 -5.92 -6.66
C GLU A 124 -18.71 -4.65 -7.50
N ASP A 125 -17.89 -3.74 -6.97
CA ASP A 125 -17.52 -2.47 -7.61
C ASP A 125 -16.18 -2.56 -8.37
N SER A 126 -15.60 -3.76 -8.48
CA SER A 126 -14.27 -3.95 -9.09
C SER A 126 -14.25 -3.54 -10.57
N LEU A 127 -13.38 -2.58 -10.91
CA LEU A 127 -13.21 -2.13 -12.30
C LEU A 127 -12.55 -3.18 -13.20
N THR A 128 -11.77 -4.10 -12.64
CA THR A 128 -11.02 -5.10 -13.40
C THR A 128 -11.56 -6.51 -13.26
N GLN A 129 -12.60 -6.70 -12.43
CA GLN A 129 -13.24 -7.99 -12.18
C GLN A 129 -12.24 -9.06 -11.69
N THR A 130 -11.14 -8.61 -11.09
CA THR A 130 -10.09 -9.46 -10.56
C THR A 130 -10.60 -10.21 -9.32
N GLU A 131 -10.22 -11.48 -9.21
CA GLU A 131 -10.44 -12.29 -8.02
C GLU A 131 -9.25 -12.12 -7.06
N PHE A 132 -9.52 -11.62 -5.85
CA PHE A 132 -8.49 -11.35 -4.86
C PHE A 132 -8.42 -12.44 -3.80
N TYR A 133 -7.22 -12.70 -3.27
CA TYR A 133 -7.08 -13.42 -2.02
C TYR A 133 -7.61 -12.59 -0.84
N SER A 134 -7.97 -13.26 0.26
CA SER A 134 -8.36 -12.57 1.49
C SER A 134 -7.18 -11.83 2.12
N ILE A 135 -7.46 -10.79 2.91
CA ILE A 135 -6.43 -10.06 3.65
C ILE A 135 -5.67 -10.99 4.59
N GLU A 136 -6.36 -11.94 5.22
CA GLU A 136 -5.76 -12.95 6.08
C GLU A 136 -4.76 -13.82 5.31
N HIS A 137 -5.12 -14.31 4.11
CA HIS A 137 -4.21 -15.07 3.26
C HIS A 137 -2.99 -14.22 2.88
N SER A 138 -3.22 -13.00 2.43
CA SER A 138 -2.18 -12.05 2.01
C SER A 138 -1.19 -11.70 3.13
N ILE A 139 -1.68 -11.40 4.33
CA ILE A 139 -0.86 -11.13 5.52
C ILE A 139 -0.04 -12.36 5.90
N ASN A 140 -0.67 -13.54 5.97
CA ASN A 140 0.01 -14.78 6.35
C ASN A 140 1.14 -15.16 5.38
N ALA A 141 0.98 -14.87 4.09
CA ALA A 141 2.04 -15.05 3.10
C ALA A 141 3.29 -14.21 3.45
N TRP A 142 3.13 -12.94 3.83
CA TRP A 142 4.24 -12.07 4.21
C TRP A 142 4.80 -12.34 5.60
N VAL A 143 3.96 -12.71 6.57
CA VAL A 143 4.42 -13.18 7.88
C VAL A 143 5.38 -14.35 7.69
N LYS A 144 5.03 -15.31 6.84
CA LYS A 144 5.89 -16.44 6.47
C LYS A 144 7.14 -15.99 5.68
N ALA A 145 6.97 -15.12 4.69
CA ALA A 145 8.05 -14.63 3.84
C ALA A 145 9.08 -13.77 4.59
N ASN A 146 8.68 -13.14 5.70
CA ASN A 146 9.57 -12.39 6.59
C ASN A 146 10.01 -13.20 7.81
N GLY A 147 9.39 -14.36 8.08
CA GLY A 147 9.71 -15.17 9.26
C GLY A 147 9.32 -14.50 10.56
N CYS A 148 8.26 -13.69 10.55
CA CYS A 148 7.71 -13.06 11.73
C CYS A 148 7.02 -14.07 12.64
N ASP A 149 6.69 -13.64 13.87
CA ASP A 149 5.86 -14.40 14.79
C ASP A 149 4.56 -14.84 14.12
N SER A 150 4.00 -15.98 14.54
CA SER A 150 2.77 -16.53 13.93
C SER A 150 1.49 -15.85 14.39
N LYS A 151 1.54 -15.05 15.46
CA LYS A 151 0.40 -14.31 16.02
C LYS A 151 0.75 -12.83 16.15
N PRO A 152 -0.20 -11.93 15.85
CA PRO A 152 0.03 -10.52 16.04
C PRO A 152 -0.14 -10.12 17.50
N THR A 153 0.49 -9.02 17.89
CA THR A 153 -0.06 -8.16 18.95
C THR A 153 -1.14 -7.27 18.34
N GLU A 154 -2.26 -7.11 19.04
CA GLU A 154 -3.40 -6.32 18.56
C GLU A 154 -3.66 -5.15 19.52
N ALA A 155 -3.96 -3.99 18.94
CA ALA A 155 -4.34 -2.79 19.68
C ALA A 155 -5.42 -2.01 18.92
N GLU A 156 -6.49 -1.63 19.62
CA GLU A 156 -7.43 -0.63 19.11
C GLU A 156 -6.79 0.75 19.19
N LEU A 157 -6.92 1.53 18.11
CA LEU A 157 -6.47 2.92 18.09
C LEU A 157 -7.60 3.85 18.55
N PRO A 158 -7.28 5.07 19.03
CA PRO A 158 -8.29 6.01 19.50
C PRO A 158 -9.32 6.35 18.41
N ASP A 159 -10.60 6.25 18.77
CA ASP A 159 -11.74 6.75 17.99
C ASP A 159 -11.86 8.27 18.18
N LYS A 160 -11.37 9.04 17.20
CA LYS A 160 -11.27 10.50 17.26
C LYS A 160 -12.41 11.19 16.51
N ALA A 161 -13.10 10.48 15.63
CA ALA A 161 -14.12 11.04 14.77
C ALA A 161 -15.38 10.18 14.73
N ASP A 162 -16.54 10.85 14.83
CA ASP A 162 -17.82 10.19 14.61
C ASP A 162 -18.08 10.01 13.11
N ASP A 163 -17.38 9.05 12.49
CA ASP A 163 -17.56 8.61 11.10
C ASP A 163 -18.02 7.15 10.98
N GLY A 164 -18.29 6.49 12.12
CA GLY A 164 -18.73 5.10 12.16
C GLY A 164 -17.64 4.08 11.87
N THR A 165 -16.37 4.48 11.80
CA THR A 165 -15.24 3.57 11.63
C THR A 165 -14.59 3.19 12.97
N ARG A 166 -13.83 2.08 12.99
CA ARG A 166 -12.96 1.69 14.10
C ARG A 166 -11.66 1.14 13.55
N VAL A 167 -10.54 1.50 14.17
CA VAL A 167 -9.22 1.10 13.68
C VAL A 167 -8.53 0.15 14.66
N THR A 168 -8.12 -1.01 14.15
CA THR A 168 -7.31 -2.00 14.87
C THR A 168 -5.96 -2.14 14.19
N ARG A 169 -4.87 -2.01 14.95
CA ARG A 169 -3.52 -2.30 14.50
C ARG A 169 -3.14 -3.71 14.94
N LYS A 170 -2.68 -4.53 14.00
CA LYS A 170 -2.14 -5.88 14.25
C LYS A 170 -0.69 -5.94 13.80
N VAL A 171 0.22 -6.39 14.65
CA VAL A 171 1.67 -6.42 14.40
C VAL A 171 2.24 -7.81 14.61
N TRP A 172 2.77 -8.42 13.55
CA TRP A 172 3.58 -9.64 13.60
C TRP A 172 5.05 -9.22 13.62
N ALA A 173 5.68 -9.30 14.79
CA ALA A 173 7.04 -8.83 15.05
C ALA A 173 8.09 -9.93 14.84
N ASN A 174 9.34 -9.63 15.23
CA ASN A 174 10.46 -10.57 15.32
C ASN A 174 10.79 -11.32 14.01
N GLY A 175 10.55 -10.66 12.86
CA GLY A 175 10.94 -11.21 11.57
C GLY A 175 12.45 -11.19 11.34
N ARG A 176 12.88 -11.92 10.30
CA ARG A 176 14.26 -11.90 9.80
C ARG A 176 14.70 -10.46 9.58
N ASP A 177 15.95 -10.19 9.96
CA ASP A 177 16.56 -8.87 9.83
C ASP A 177 15.75 -7.75 10.50
N GLY A 178 14.98 -8.07 11.55
CA GLY A 178 14.15 -7.09 12.27
C GLY A 178 12.90 -6.66 11.51
N SER A 179 12.52 -7.39 10.47
CA SER A 179 11.29 -7.15 9.71
C SER A 179 10.06 -7.32 10.60
N GLU A 180 9.00 -6.56 10.31
CA GLU A 180 7.68 -6.77 10.90
C GLU A 180 6.60 -6.66 9.82
N VAL A 181 5.46 -7.33 10.05
CA VAL A 181 4.26 -7.20 9.21
C VAL A 181 3.19 -6.50 10.03
N VAL A 182 2.56 -5.48 9.45
CA VAL A 182 1.53 -4.68 10.13
C VAL A 182 0.27 -4.63 9.29
N LEU A 183 -0.87 -4.92 9.91
CA LEU A 183 -2.20 -4.67 9.34
C LEU A 183 -2.85 -3.53 10.11
N ILE A 184 -3.29 -2.51 9.39
CA ILE A 184 -4.22 -1.49 9.89
C ILE A 184 -5.60 -1.84 9.34
N GLU A 185 -6.39 -2.51 10.18
CA GLU A 185 -7.75 -2.94 9.88
C GLU A 185 -8.72 -1.80 10.24
N ILE A 186 -9.52 -1.35 9.27
CA ILE A 186 -10.44 -0.23 9.42
C ILE A 186 -11.86 -0.77 9.27
N ARG A 187 -12.47 -1.13 10.39
CA ARG A 187 -13.86 -1.60 10.44
C ARG A 187 -14.79 -0.46 10.02
N GLY A 188 -15.72 -0.74 9.10
CA GLY A 188 -16.61 0.26 8.51
C GLY A 188 -15.93 1.18 7.48
N GLY A 189 -14.62 1.01 7.25
CA GLY A 189 -13.87 1.75 6.23
C GLY A 189 -14.11 1.21 4.83
N GLY A 190 -14.11 2.11 3.84
CA GLY A 190 -14.20 1.79 2.42
C GLY A 190 -12.84 1.77 1.70
N HIS A 191 -12.89 1.78 0.37
CA HIS A 191 -11.75 1.79 -0.54
C HIS A 191 -11.14 3.19 -0.69
N THR A 192 -10.64 3.75 0.41
CA THR A 192 -10.18 5.14 0.49
C THR A 192 -8.80 5.26 1.14
N TRP A 193 -8.23 6.46 1.13
CA TRP A 193 -6.96 6.75 1.80
C TRP A 193 -7.22 7.26 3.23
N PRO A 194 -6.86 6.50 4.28
CA PRO A 194 -7.18 6.88 5.66
C PRO A 194 -6.60 8.24 6.05
N GLY A 195 -7.42 9.09 6.70
CA GLY A 195 -7.03 10.43 7.12
C GLY A 195 -7.06 11.51 6.05
N HIS A 196 -7.28 11.16 4.77
CA HIS A 196 -7.37 12.13 3.69
C HIS A 196 -8.77 12.14 3.06
N PRO A 197 -9.54 13.24 3.16
CA PRO A 197 -10.91 13.28 2.67
C PRO A 197 -11.06 12.85 1.21
N SER A 198 -11.93 11.87 0.96
CA SER A 198 -12.29 11.45 -0.39
C SER A 198 -13.47 12.29 -0.90
N THR A 199 -13.30 12.94 -2.05
CA THR A 199 -14.43 13.56 -2.78
C THR A 199 -15.33 12.53 -3.47
N ARG A 200 -14.91 11.26 -3.51
CA ARG A 200 -15.57 10.15 -4.19
C ARG A 200 -16.35 9.30 -3.19
N ARG A 201 -17.59 9.71 -2.90
CA ARG A 201 -18.47 9.03 -1.93
C ARG A 201 -18.72 7.54 -2.25
N PHE A 202 -18.68 7.16 -3.52
CA PHE A 202 -18.88 5.78 -3.95
C PHE A 202 -17.76 4.82 -3.51
N LEU A 203 -16.60 5.34 -3.07
CA LEU A 203 -15.53 4.52 -2.52
C LEU A 203 -15.79 4.09 -1.06
N GLY A 204 -16.89 4.55 -0.45
CA GLY A 204 -17.24 4.26 0.94
C GLY A 204 -16.63 5.25 1.93
N THR A 205 -16.74 4.93 3.21
CA THR A 205 -16.33 5.81 4.32
C THR A 205 -14.82 5.89 4.44
N THR A 206 -14.30 7.10 4.58
CA THR A 206 -12.89 7.34 4.95
C THR A 206 -12.81 7.57 6.44
N THR A 207 -12.07 6.72 7.15
CA THR A 207 -11.76 6.95 8.57
C THR A 207 -10.96 8.23 8.76
N ARG A 208 -11.30 9.00 9.79
CA ARG A 208 -10.59 10.21 10.23
C ARG A 208 -9.84 9.99 11.54
N ASP A 209 -9.81 8.76 12.07
CA ASP A 209 -9.14 8.43 13.34
C ASP A 209 -7.62 8.43 13.23
N ILE A 210 -7.12 8.14 12.03
CA ILE A 210 -5.70 8.01 11.72
C ILE A 210 -5.34 8.81 10.46
N ASP A 211 -4.07 9.20 10.37
CA ASP A 211 -3.45 9.66 9.12
C ASP A 211 -2.56 8.53 8.59
N ALA A 212 -2.89 8.02 7.40
CA ALA A 212 -2.13 6.94 6.79
C ALA A 212 -0.68 7.35 6.49
N ASN A 213 -0.44 8.59 6.05
CA ASN A 213 0.91 9.05 5.73
C ASN A 213 1.79 9.17 6.97
N ASP A 214 1.22 9.57 8.11
CA ASP A 214 1.93 9.60 9.39
C ASP A 214 2.35 8.20 9.83
N LEU A 215 1.39 7.26 9.88
CA LEU A 215 1.68 5.88 10.28
C LEU A 215 2.64 5.16 9.31
N MET A 216 2.51 5.41 8.01
CA MET A 216 3.45 4.90 7.00
C MET A 216 4.85 5.44 7.22
N TRP A 217 4.97 6.75 7.46
CA TRP A 217 6.26 7.38 7.65
C TRP A 217 6.96 6.88 8.92
N GLU A 218 6.24 6.77 10.03
CA GLU A 218 6.75 6.16 11.26
C GLU A 218 7.22 4.71 11.06
N PHE A 219 6.51 3.95 10.21
CA PHE A 219 6.93 2.62 9.83
C PHE A 219 8.22 2.67 8.99
N PHE A 220 8.26 3.43 7.91
CA PHE A 220 9.41 3.55 7.01
C PHE A 220 10.69 4.00 7.72
N GLN A 221 10.60 4.95 8.64
CA GLN A 221 11.77 5.43 9.40
C GLN A 221 12.44 4.34 10.25
N ARG A 222 11.68 3.33 10.69
CA ARG A 222 12.19 2.20 11.48
C ARG A 222 12.73 1.05 10.62
N HIS A 223 12.48 1.06 9.32
CA HIS A 223 12.80 -0.04 8.41
C HIS A 223 13.68 0.39 7.22
N PRO A 224 14.85 1.02 7.45
CA PRO A 224 15.83 1.17 6.39
C PRO A 224 16.40 -0.21 6.01
N MET A 225 16.89 -0.33 4.77
CA MET A 225 17.63 -1.49 4.31
C MET A 225 18.90 -1.68 5.15
N LYS A 226 19.18 -2.91 5.56
CA LYS A 226 20.36 -3.24 6.38
C LYS A 226 21.61 -3.39 5.52
#